data_AF-A0A0F8YLC1-F1
#
_entry.id   AF-A0A0F8YLC1-F1
#
_cell.length_a   1.000
_cell.length_b   1.000
_cell.length_c   1.000
_cell.angle_alpha   90.00
_cell.angle_beta   90.00
_cell.angle_gamma   90.00
#
_symmetry.space_group_name_H-M   'P 1'
#
loop_
_entity.id
_entity.type
_entity.pdbx_description
1 polymer ?
#
loop_
_entity_poly.entity_id
_entity_poly.type
_entity_poly.pdbx_seq_one_letter_code
_entity_poly.pdbx_strand_id
1 'polypeptide(L)'
;RMAVREVFSPEVRERFGQDEDFPEEFAKFAAQQGISDEWARNYWAAHWALPSPAQGFEMLHRKVIEPEDLDVLLRALDVMPFWRDKLVSIAFSPLTRVDLRRMHALGLLTDAQLQTRYEALGFNAADAALMVAFTLAFNASDGDLPDELEGLTRSSILGLFDDGILERDDAIALLLGMGIGSDAAELFVDQREIKAQREERIALIESIVALAGGGNISLPQAQDSLAQIGLTVVETARAVQRILSQRDSRDRLPSIADLRKMLAEDIIDDDVFLDTLKASGFDDVWAAREFRLITGKEV
;
A
#
# COMPACT_ATOMS: atom_id res chain seq x y z
N ARG A 1 -30.76 -29.37 -27.48
CA ARG A 1 -29.56 -28.51 -27.42
C ARG A 1 -29.22 -27.92 -28.78
N MET A 2 -29.04 -28.71 -29.84
CA MET A 2 -28.71 -28.21 -31.20
C MET A 2 -29.63 -27.08 -31.70
N ALA A 3 -30.95 -27.26 -31.65
CA ALA A 3 -31.89 -26.22 -32.13
C ALA A 3 -31.76 -24.88 -31.40
N VAL A 4 -31.39 -24.90 -30.12
CA VAL A 4 -31.22 -23.70 -29.29
C VAL A 4 -29.88 -23.02 -29.57
N ARG A 5 -28.90 -23.73 -30.14
CA ARG A 5 -27.62 -23.15 -30.60
C ARG A 5 -27.77 -22.35 -31.91
N GLU A 6 -28.99 -22.03 -32.33
CA GLU A 6 -29.26 -21.24 -33.54
C GLU A 6 -28.74 -21.86 -34.85
N VAL A 7 -28.53 -23.19 -34.85
CA VAL A 7 -28.00 -23.96 -35.99
C VAL A 7 -28.92 -23.90 -37.22
N PHE A 8 -30.22 -23.70 -37.01
CA PHE A 8 -31.24 -23.60 -38.07
C PHE A 8 -31.64 -22.15 -38.39
N SER A 9 -30.91 -21.17 -37.86
CA SER A 9 -31.12 -19.74 -38.10
C SER A 9 -29.95 -19.23 -38.97
N PRO A 10 -30.09 -19.21 -40.33
CA PRO A 10 -28.95 -18.97 -41.22
C PRO A 10 -28.17 -17.69 -40.91
N GLU A 11 -28.90 -16.60 -40.62
CA GLU A 11 -28.32 -15.30 -40.26
C GLU A 11 -27.48 -15.36 -38.98
N VAL A 12 -27.94 -16.08 -37.96
CA VAL A 12 -27.21 -16.22 -36.69
C VAL A 12 -26.02 -17.17 -36.85
N ARG A 13 -26.20 -18.26 -37.60
CA ARG A 13 -25.16 -19.25 -37.91
C ARG A 13 -23.97 -18.62 -38.64
N GLU A 14 -24.25 -17.83 -39.67
CA GLU A 14 -23.25 -17.06 -40.42
C GLU A 14 -22.58 -16.02 -39.51
N ARG A 15 -23.37 -15.23 -38.78
CA ARG A 15 -22.86 -14.20 -37.88
C ARG A 15 -21.93 -14.74 -36.78
N PHE A 16 -22.23 -15.93 -36.27
CA PHE A 16 -21.43 -16.58 -35.22
C PHE A 16 -20.26 -17.39 -35.78
N GLY A 17 -20.12 -17.50 -37.11
CA GLY A 17 -19.07 -18.31 -37.73
C GLY A 17 -19.17 -19.78 -37.35
N GLN A 18 -20.40 -20.32 -37.16
CA GLN A 18 -20.58 -21.66 -36.61
C GLN A 18 -20.06 -22.78 -37.52
N ASP A 19 -19.93 -22.51 -38.81
CA ASP A 19 -19.40 -23.43 -39.83
C ASP A 19 -17.88 -23.30 -40.02
N GLU A 20 -17.23 -22.33 -39.37
CA GLU A 20 -15.79 -22.13 -39.47
C GLU A 20 -15.02 -23.36 -38.95
N ASP A 21 -13.83 -23.57 -39.51
CA ASP A 21 -12.93 -24.68 -39.17
C ASP A 21 -13.52 -26.10 -39.29
N PHE A 22 -14.59 -26.28 -40.10
CA PHE A 22 -15.22 -27.59 -40.31
C PHE A 22 -14.24 -28.63 -40.89
N PRO A 23 -13.95 -29.75 -40.18
CA PRO A 23 -12.99 -30.74 -40.66
C PRO A 23 -13.63 -31.66 -41.72
N GLU A 24 -13.08 -31.71 -42.92
CA GLU A 24 -13.52 -32.65 -43.97
C GLU A 24 -13.42 -34.13 -43.53
N GLU A 25 -12.46 -34.46 -42.66
CA GLU A 25 -12.36 -35.80 -42.07
C GLU A 25 -13.58 -36.14 -41.19
N PHE A 26 -14.15 -35.15 -40.50
CA PHE A 26 -15.34 -35.35 -39.70
C PHE A 26 -16.53 -35.73 -40.58
N ALA A 27 -16.74 -35.06 -41.71
CA ALA A 27 -17.77 -35.43 -42.69
C ALA A 27 -17.57 -36.87 -43.22
N LYS A 28 -16.33 -37.25 -43.56
CA LYS A 28 -16.00 -38.61 -44.01
C LYS A 28 -16.36 -39.67 -42.98
N PHE A 29 -15.97 -39.50 -41.72
CA PHE A 29 -16.26 -40.47 -40.65
C PHE A 29 -17.73 -40.45 -40.21
N ALA A 30 -18.40 -39.31 -40.29
CA ALA A 30 -19.84 -39.19 -40.06
C ALA A 30 -20.64 -39.97 -41.14
N ALA A 31 -20.26 -39.86 -42.41
CA ALA A 31 -20.89 -40.58 -43.51
C ALA A 31 -20.77 -42.11 -43.36
N GLN A 32 -19.63 -42.61 -42.87
CA GLN A 32 -19.45 -44.05 -42.55
C GLN A 32 -20.39 -44.55 -41.45
N GLN A 33 -20.88 -43.63 -40.59
CA GLN A 33 -21.84 -43.92 -39.54
C GLN A 33 -23.30 -43.65 -39.97
N GLY A 34 -23.53 -43.30 -41.24
CA GLY A 34 -24.86 -43.00 -41.77
C GLY A 34 -25.37 -41.59 -41.48
N ILE A 35 -24.50 -40.67 -41.02
CA ILE A 35 -24.84 -39.26 -40.82
C ILE A 35 -24.57 -38.52 -42.14
N SER A 36 -25.56 -37.78 -42.67
CA SER A 36 -25.37 -36.98 -43.89
C SER A 36 -24.42 -35.80 -43.66
N ASP A 37 -23.84 -35.26 -44.74
CA ASP A 37 -23.00 -34.05 -44.67
C ASP A 37 -23.71 -32.88 -43.99
N GLU A 38 -25.00 -32.67 -44.31
CA GLU A 38 -25.84 -31.67 -43.66
C GLU A 38 -25.90 -31.85 -42.13
N TRP A 39 -26.16 -33.08 -41.67
CA TRP A 39 -26.24 -33.35 -40.24
C TRP A 39 -24.87 -33.27 -39.57
N ALA A 40 -23.78 -33.65 -40.26
CA ALA A 40 -22.42 -33.44 -39.76
C ALA A 40 -22.15 -31.94 -39.54
N ARG A 41 -22.47 -31.07 -40.51
CA ARG A 41 -22.34 -29.61 -40.35
C ARG A 41 -23.21 -29.06 -39.23
N ASN A 42 -24.42 -29.58 -39.04
CA ASN A 42 -25.29 -29.18 -37.93
C ASN A 42 -24.74 -29.60 -36.56
N TYR A 43 -24.14 -30.79 -36.45
CA TYR A 43 -23.44 -31.22 -35.24
C TYR A 43 -22.23 -30.34 -34.94
N TRP A 44 -21.46 -29.98 -35.97
CA TRP A 44 -20.37 -29.03 -35.84
C TRP A 44 -20.88 -27.66 -35.40
N ALA A 45 -21.85 -27.05 -36.07
CA ALA A 45 -22.38 -25.75 -35.66
C ALA A 45 -22.88 -25.69 -34.20
N ALA A 46 -23.35 -26.83 -33.65
CA ALA A 46 -23.80 -26.93 -32.26
C ALA A 46 -22.67 -27.17 -31.22
N HIS A 47 -21.45 -27.47 -31.64
CA HIS A 47 -20.39 -28.00 -30.78
C HIS A 47 -19.70 -26.94 -29.92
N TRP A 48 -19.73 -25.68 -30.37
CA TRP A 48 -18.98 -24.58 -29.77
C TRP A 48 -19.34 -24.33 -28.30
N ALA A 49 -18.31 -24.00 -27.51
CA ALA A 49 -18.48 -23.46 -26.17
C ALA A 49 -18.67 -21.95 -26.26
N LEU A 50 -19.90 -21.49 -26.01
CA LEU A 50 -20.23 -20.07 -26.04
C LEU A 50 -19.74 -19.36 -24.76
N PRO A 51 -19.50 -18.03 -24.81
CA PRO A 51 -19.24 -17.23 -23.62
C PRO A 51 -20.34 -17.39 -22.58
N SER A 52 -19.98 -17.33 -21.30
CA SER A 52 -20.94 -17.34 -20.19
C SER A 52 -21.77 -16.04 -20.13
N PRO A 53 -22.93 -16.02 -19.44
CA PRO A 53 -23.71 -14.80 -19.26
C PRO A 53 -22.89 -13.65 -18.63
N ALA A 54 -22.01 -13.96 -17.67
CA ALA A 54 -21.14 -12.97 -17.04
C ALA A 54 -20.15 -12.34 -18.05
N GLN A 55 -19.57 -13.15 -18.94
CA GLN A 55 -18.74 -12.64 -20.03
C GLN A 55 -19.56 -11.82 -21.03
N GLY A 56 -20.81 -12.22 -21.30
CA GLY A 56 -21.77 -11.44 -22.08
C GLY A 56 -22.01 -10.04 -21.49
N PHE A 57 -22.26 -9.96 -20.17
CA PHE A 57 -22.43 -8.68 -19.48
C PHE A 57 -21.16 -7.84 -19.51
N GLU A 58 -19.98 -8.44 -19.32
CA GLU A 58 -18.71 -7.73 -19.41
C GLU A 58 -18.46 -7.14 -20.81
N MET A 59 -18.76 -7.91 -21.88
CA MET A 59 -18.70 -7.41 -23.25
C MET A 59 -19.67 -6.26 -23.48
N LEU A 60 -20.90 -6.36 -22.97
CA LEU A 60 -21.89 -5.29 -23.05
C LEU A 60 -21.40 -4.01 -22.33
N HIS A 61 -20.94 -4.13 -21.09
CA HIS A 61 -20.47 -2.97 -20.30
C HIS A 61 -19.25 -2.29 -20.94
N ARG A 62 -18.40 -3.05 -21.62
CA ARG A 62 -17.25 -2.54 -22.37
C ARG A 62 -17.58 -2.04 -23.77
N LYS A 63 -18.86 -2.09 -24.18
CA LYS A 63 -19.34 -1.69 -25.50
C LYS A 63 -18.65 -2.46 -26.63
N VAL A 64 -18.33 -3.73 -26.37
CA VAL A 64 -17.77 -4.65 -27.37
C VAL A 64 -18.88 -5.29 -28.19
N ILE A 65 -20.07 -5.42 -27.59
CA ILE A 65 -21.28 -5.94 -28.22
C ILE A 65 -22.46 -5.00 -27.92
N GLU A 66 -23.50 -5.07 -28.75
CA GLU A 66 -24.75 -4.36 -28.54
C GLU A 66 -25.74 -5.20 -27.69
N PRO A 67 -26.78 -4.59 -27.09
CA PRO A 67 -27.79 -5.32 -26.31
C PRO A 67 -28.46 -6.48 -27.06
N GLU A 68 -28.67 -6.32 -28.37
CA GLU A 68 -29.26 -7.35 -29.24
C GLU A 68 -28.36 -8.60 -29.32
N ASP A 69 -27.05 -8.40 -29.30
CA ASP A 69 -26.08 -9.51 -29.36
C ASP A 69 -26.09 -10.32 -28.06
N LEU A 70 -26.29 -9.63 -26.94
CA LEU A 70 -26.46 -10.28 -25.65
C LEU A 70 -27.75 -11.11 -25.60
N ASP A 71 -28.87 -10.65 -26.17
CA ASP A 71 -30.10 -11.46 -26.25
C ASP A 71 -29.88 -12.74 -27.06
N VAL A 72 -29.22 -12.63 -28.23
CA VAL A 72 -28.91 -13.80 -29.06
C VAL A 72 -27.98 -14.76 -28.32
N LEU A 73 -26.97 -14.26 -27.59
CA LEU A 73 -26.10 -15.09 -26.76
C LEU A 73 -26.88 -15.81 -25.65
N LEU A 74 -27.73 -15.10 -24.89
CA LEU A 74 -28.53 -15.70 -23.82
C LEU A 74 -29.51 -16.75 -24.38
N ARG A 75 -30.08 -16.50 -25.55
CA ARG A 75 -30.89 -17.48 -26.30
C ARG A 75 -30.08 -18.71 -26.65
N ALA A 76 -28.89 -18.53 -27.22
CA ALA A 76 -28.01 -19.62 -27.62
C ALA A 76 -27.43 -20.42 -26.43
N LEU A 77 -27.45 -19.83 -25.23
CA LEU A 77 -27.14 -20.47 -23.95
C LEU A 77 -28.33 -21.20 -23.31
N ASP A 78 -29.49 -21.25 -23.97
CA ASP A 78 -30.71 -21.89 -23.46
C ASP A 78 -31.29 -21.19 -22.22
N VAL A 79 -31.09 -19.88 -22.10
CA VAL A 79 -31.78 -19.06 -21.08
C VAL A 79 -33.23 -18.87 -21.52
N MET A 80 -34.18 -19.26 -20.66
CA MET A 80 -35.60 -19.12 -20.96
C MET A 80 -35.97 -17.65 -21.22
N PRO A 81 -36.83 -17.35 -22.21
CA PRO A 81 -37.21 -15.97 -22.56
C PRO A 81 -37.62 -15.10 -21.36
N PHE A 82 -38.37 -15.67 -20.40
CA PHE A 82 -38.80 -14.98 -19.19
C PHE A 82 -37.66 -14.40 -18.34
N TRP A 83 -36.48 -15.04 -18.34
CA TRP A 83 -35.34 -14.65 -17.50
C TRP A 83 -34.37 -13.70 -18.19
N ARG A 84 -34.39 -13.58 -19.52
CA ARG A 84 -33.38 -12.81 -20.26
C ARG A 84 -33.40 -11.34 -19.87
N ASP A 85 -34.55 -10.67 -19.99
CA ASP A 85 -34.69 -9.26 -19.63
C ASP A 85 -34.38 -9.00 -18.16
N LYS A 86 -34.72 -9.94 -17.27
CA LYS A 86 -34.44 -9.83 -15.83
C LYS A 86 -32.94 -9.88 -15.55
N LEU A 87 -32.24 -10.84 -16.17
CA LEU A 87 -30.79 -10.95 -16.09
C LEU A 87 -30.09 -9.71 -16.66
N VAL A 88 -30.57 -9.17 -17.78
CA VAL A 88 -30.03 -7.94 -18.36
C VAL A 88 -30.26 -6.74 -17.44
N SER A 89 -31.44 -6.64 -16.80
CA SER A 89 -31.77 -5.51 -15.92
C SER A 89 -30.86 -5.39 -14.69
N ILE A 90 -30.23 -6.49 -14.27
CA ILE A 90 -29.28 -6.53 -13.15
C ILE A 90 -27.82 -6.58 -13.61
N ALA A 91 -27.55 -6.43 -14.91
CA ALA A 91 -26.18 -6.44 -15.42
C ALA A 91 -25.37 -5.25 -14.90
N PHE A 92 -25.98 -4.07 -14.83
CA PHE A 92 -25.32 -2.85 -14.38
C PHE A 92 -25.28 -2.75 -12.86
N SER A 93 -24.15 -2.28 -12.33
CA SER A 93 -24.01 -2.06 -10.89
C SER A 93 -24.87 -0.86 -10.43
N PRO A 94 -25.60 -0.98 -9.30
CA PRO A 94 -26.26 0.15 -8.67
C PRO A 94 -25.23 1.18 -8.14
N LEU A 95 -25.67 2.43 -7.97
CA LEU A 95 -24.88 3.50 -7.36
C LEU A 95 -24.50 3.15 -5.92
N THR A 96 -23.27 3.47 -5.51
CA THR A 96 -22.77 3.14 -4.16
C THR A 96 -23.43 4.02 -3.09
N ARG A 97 -23.46 3.56 -1.84
CA ARG A 97 -23.98 4.34 -0.70
C ARG A 97 -23.29 5.70 -0.54
N VAL A 98 -21.98 5.76 -0.84
CA VAL A 98 -21.20 7.00 -0.74
C VAL A 98 -21.64 7.99 -1.81
N ASP A 99 -21.78 7.52 -3.05
CA ASP A 99 -22.20 8.38 -4.16
C ASP A 99 -23.65 8.83 -4.02
N LEU A 100 -24.54 7.95 -3.56
CA LEU A 100 -25.93 8.30 -3.25
C LEU A 100 -26.02 9.46 -2.25
N ARG A 101 -25.20 9.44 -1.20
CA ARG A 101 -25.15 10.51 -0.21
C ARG A 101 -24.62 11.82 -0.76
N ARG A 102 -23.55 11.78 -1.56
CA ARG A 102 -22.99 12.95 -2.24
C ARG A 102 -23.97 13.54 -3.25
N MET A 103 -24.62 12.70 -4.06
CA MET A 103 -25.63 13.13 -5.02
C MET A 103 -26.84 13.74 -4.33
N HIS A 104 -27.25 13.21 -3.17
CA HIS A 104 -28.27 13.83 -2.34
C HIS A 104 -27.82 15.20 -1.81
N ALA A 105 -26.58 15.34 -1.33
CA ALA A 105 -26.03 16.64 -0.88
C ALA A 105 -26.03 17.68 -2.02
N LEU A 106 -25.76 17.24 -3.25
CA LEU A 106 -25.79 18.08 -4.45
C LEU A 106 -27.21 18.35 -4.99
N GLY A 107 -28.25 17.86 -4.33
CA GLY A 107 -29.64 18.04 -4.77
C GLY A 107 -30.02 17.25 -6.03
N LEU A 108 -29.21 16.26 -6.44
CA LEU A 108 -29.45 15.43 -7.62
C LEU A 108 -30.45 14.29 -7.37
N LEU A 109 -30.72 13.99 -6.10
CA LEU A 109 -31.64 12.96 -5.66
C LEU A 109 -32.61 13.51 -4.63
N THR A 110 -33.89 13.16 -4.75
CA THR A 110 -34.88 13.37 -3.70
C THR A 110 -34.81 12.27 -2.65
N ASP A 111 -35.34 12.51 -1.45
CA ASP A 111 -35.43 11.51 -0.37
C ASP A 111 -36.12 10.21 -0.81
N ALA A 112 -37.18 10.34 -1.61
CA ALA A 112 -37.92 9.21 -2.16
C ALA A 112 -37.08 8.41 -3.18
N GLN A 113 -36.32 9.10 -4.03
CA GLN A 113 -35.38 8.44 -4.94
C GLN A 113 -34.25 7.75 -4.16
N LEU A 114 -33.76 8.40 -3.11
CA LEU A 114 -32.71 7.86 -2.24
C LEU A 114 -33.14 6.54 -1.57
N GLN A 115 -34.38 6.47 -1.08
CA GLN A 115 -34.99 5.24 -0.55
C GLN A 115 -34.91 4.10 -1.58
N THR A 116 -35.44 4.31 -2.78
CA THR A 116 -35.45 3.27 -3.83
C THR A 116 -34.04 2.85 -4.24
N ARG A 117 -33.08 3.76 -4.22
CA ARG A 117 -31.68 3.43 -4.55
C ARG A 117 -31.00 2.60 -3.46
N TYR A 118 -31.31 2.84 -2.19
CA TYR A 118 -30.86 1.96 -1.12
C TYR A 118 -31.50 0.57 -1.22
N GLU A 119 -32.78 0.48 -1.53
CA GLU A 119 -33.43 -0.82 -1.77
C GLU A 119 -32.79 -1.58 -2.95
N ALA A 120 -32.41 -0.87 -4.03
CA ALA A 120 -31.70 -1.46 -5.17
C ALA A 120 -30.30 -2.00 -4.81
N LEU A 121 -29.71 -1.58 -3.69
CA LEU A 121 -28.48 -2.16 -3.15
C LEU A 121 -28.71 -3.45 -2.34
N GLY A 122 -29.97 -3.86 -2.16
CA GLY A 122 -30.36 -5.05 -1.42
C GLY A 122 -30.78 -4.80 0.03
N PHE A 123 -30.89 -3.54 0.47
CA PHE A 123 -31.50 -3.24 1.76
C PHE A 123 -33.01 -3.53 1.71
N ASN A 124 -33.56 -4.05 2.81
CA ASN A 124 -35.01 -4.05 2.97
C ASN A 124 -35.53 -2.62 3.19
N ALA A 125 -36.84 -2.42 3.07
CA ALA A 125 -37.45 -1.10 3.16
C ALA A 125 -37.17 -0.37 4.49
N ALA A 126 -37.08 -1.10 5.61
CA ALA A 126 -36.82 -0.51 6.92
C ALA A 126 -35.37 -0.04 7.04
N ASP A 127 -34.41 -0.87 6.62
CA ASP A 127 -32.99 -0.51 6.64
C ASP A 127 -32.67 0.60 5.63
N ALA A 128 -33.33 0.58 4.47
CA ALA A 128 -33.25 1.67 3.50
C ALA A 128 -33.74 3.00 4.10
N ALA A 129 -34.83 2.98 4.88
CA ALA A 129 -35.32 4.17 5.57
C ALA A 129 -34.35 4.69 6.63
N LEU A 130 -33.67 3.79 7.36
CA LEU A 130 -32.59 4.16 8.27
C LEU A 130 -31.40 4.79 7.52
N MET A 131 -31.05 4.26 6.34
CA MET A 131 -30.00 4.83 5.50
C MET A 131 -30.38 6.22 4.96
N VAL A 132 -31.64 6.46 4.59
CA VAL A 132 -32.15 7.79 4.23
C VAL A 132 -32.02 8.75 5.40
N ALA A 133 -32.52 8.39 6.59
CA ALA A 133 -32.43 9.21 7.79
C ALA A 133 -30.97 9.55 8.15
N PHE A 134 -30.07 8.57 8.08
CA PHE A 134 -28.63 8.78 8.26
C PHE A 134 -28.06 9.77 7.23
N THR A 135 -28.43 9.63 5.96
CA THR A 135 -27.95 10.50 4.89
C THR A 135 -28.39 11.94 5.11
N LEU A 136 -29.65 12.15 5.49
CA LEU A 136 -30.20 13.48 5.80
C LEU A 136 -29.45 14.11 6.97
N ALA A 137 -29.27 13.37 8.07
CA ALA A 137 -28.55 13.86 9.25
C ALA A 137 -27.07 14.17 8.94
N PHE A 138 -26.39 13.29 8.19
CA PHE A 138 -24.99 13.45 7.82
C PHE A 138 -24.77 14.68 6.92
N ASN A 139 -25.63 14.87 5.93
CA ASN A 139 -25.52 16.02 5.03
C ASN A 139 -25.90 17.33 5.73
N ALA A 140 -26.74 17.29 6.77
CA ALA A 140 -27.03 18.45 7.60
C ALA A 140 -25.84 18.85 8.49
N SER A 141 -25.07 17.88 9.00
CA SER A 141 -23.89 18.15 9.84
C SER A 141 -22.67 18.68 9.08
N ASP A 142 -22.55 18.38 7.79
CA ASP A 142 -21.50 18.96 6.92
C ASP A 142 -21.81 20.42 6.52
N GLY A 143 -23.01 20.94 6.83
CA GLY A 143 -23.44 22.30 6.49
C GLY A 143 -22.99 23.40 7.45
N ASP A 144 -22.25 23.07 8.51
CA ASP A 144 -21.84 24.00 9.57
C ASP A 144 -20.31 24.25 9.64
N LEU A 145 -19.52 23.72 8.70
CA LEU A 145 -18.13 24.17 8.54
C LEU A 145 -18.14 25.53 7.82
N PRO A 146 -17.63 26.62 8.42
CA PRO A 146 -17.47 27.88 7.71
C PRO A 146 -16.67 27.67 6.41
N ASP A 147 -17.13 28.24 5.30
CA ASP A 147 -16.46 28.23 3.98
C ASP A 147 -14.95 28.60 4.04
N GLU A 148 -14.51 29.30 5.10
CA GLU A 148 -13.11 29.70 5.32
C GLU A 148 -12.19 28.55 5.79
N LEU A 149 -12.74 27.42 6.25
CA LEU A 149 -12.00 26.21 6.65
C LEU A 149 -12.03 25.11 5.58
N GLU A 150 -12.69 25.35 4.45
CA GLU A 150 -12.81 24.40 3.34
C GLU A 150 -11.42 24.11 2.74
N GLY A 151 -10.80 22.99 3.17
CA GLY A 151 -9.45 22.57 2.76
C GLY A 151 -8.45 22.42 3.92
N LEU A 152 -8.76 22.94 5.11
CA LEU A 152 -7.98 22.65 6.30
C LEU A 152 -8.38 21.29 6.85
N THR A 153 -7.52 20.30 6.62
CA THR A 153 -7.66 19.00 7.28
C THR A 153 -7.08 19.08 8.69
N ARG A 154 -7.52 18.19 9.59
CA ARG A 154 -6.87 17.97 10.89
C ARG A 154 -5.35 17.82 10.76
N SER A 155 -4.89 17.12 9.71
CA SER A 155 -3.46 16.92 9.47
C SER A 155 -2.74 18.21 9.09
N SER A 156 -3.40 19.10 8.34
CA SER A 156 -2.85 20.39 7.95
C SER A 156 -2.68 21.30 9.16
N ILE A 157 -3.69 21.39 10.03
CA ILE A 157 -3.64 22.18 11.27
C ILE A 157 -2.52 21.68 12.18
N LEU A 158 -2.47 20.36 12.43
CA LEU A 158 -1.43 19.77 13.26
C LEU A 158 -0.03 19.91 12.64
N GLY A 159 0.08 19.94 11.30
CA GLY A 159 1.35 20.22 10.61
C GLY A 159 1.83 21.66 10.83
N LEU A 160 0.93 22.64 10.71
CA LEU A 160 1.24 24.04 11.01
C LEU A 160 1.62 24.26 12.48
N PHE A 161 1.01 23.49 13.40
CA PHE A 161 1.41 23.46 14.80
C PHE A 161 2.80 22.85 14.99
N ASP A 162 3.08 21.69 14.37
CA ASP A 162 4.40 21.06 14.39
C ASP A 162 5.51 21.99 13.87
N ASP A 163 5.19 22.79 12.83
CA ASP A 163 6.11 23.77 12.23
C ASP A 163 6.25 25.07 13.06
N GLY A 164 5.52 25.20 14.17
CA GLY A 164 5.51 26.40 15.03
C GLY A 164 4.83 27.62 14.42
N ILE A 165 4.07 27.44 13.34
CA ILE A 165 3.28 28.50 12.69
C ILE A 165 2.02 28.80 13.49
N LEU A 166 1.44 27.78 14.12
CA LEU A 166 0.29 27.91 15.02
C LEU A 166 0.72 27.72 16.47
N GLU A 167 0.16 28.53 17.36
CA GLU A 167 0.25 28.32 18.79
C GLU A 167 -0.76 27.26 19.26
N ARG A 168 -0.57 26.73 20.47
CA ARG A 168 -1.40 25.67 21.06
C ARG A 168 -2.88 26.03 21.05
N ASP A 169 -3.22 27.22 21.52
CA ASP A 169 -4.62 27.65 21.67
C ASP A 169 -5.28 27.87 20.29
N ASP A 170 -4.53 28.38 19.31
CA ASP A 170 -5.01 28.55 17.93
C ASP A 170 -5.25 27.20 17.24
N ALA A 171 -4.34 26.24 17.43
CA ALA A 171 -4.50 24.89 16.91
C ALA A 171 -5.75 24.22 17.51
N ILE A 172 -5.98 24.36 18.82
CA ILE A 172 -7.19 23.84 19.47
C ILE A 172 -8.45 24.53 18.93
N ALA A 173 -8.45 25.86 18.81
CA ALA A 173 -9.59 26.60 18.30
C ALA A 173 -9.97 26.18 16.87
N LEU A 174 -8.98 25.97 15.99
CA LEU A 174 -9.23 25.49 14.63
C LEU A 174 -9.77 24.05 14.61
N LEU A 175 -9.26 23.16 15.47
CA LEU A 175 -9.77 21.79 15.59
C LEU A 175 -11.21 21.76 16.12
N LEU A 176 -11.53 22.61 17.10
CA LEU A 176 -12.90 22.80 17.60
C LEU A 176 -13.83 23.32 16.50
N GLY A 177 -13.36 24.29 15.70
CA GLY A 177 -14.07 24.81 14.53
C GLY A 177 -14.34 23.76 13.45
N MET A 178 -13.57 22.66 13.43
CA MET A 178 -13.82 21.49 12.58
C MET A 178 -14.84 20.49 13.15
N GLY A 179 -15.44 20.77 14.31
CA GLY A 179 -16.35 19.85 15.00
C GLY A 179 -15.66 18.75 15.81
N ILE A 180 -14.34 18.84 16.04
CA ILE A 180 -13.64 17.94 16.97
C ILE A 180 -13.99 18.37 18.40
N GLY A 181 -14.35 17.43 19.28
CA GLY A 181 -14.65 17.74 20.68
C GLY A 181 -13.41 18.24 21.46
N SER A 182 -13.63 19.06 22.49
CA SER A 182 -12.56 19.72 23.29
C SER A 182 -11.47 18.76 23.76
N ASP A 183 -11.86 17.70 24.46
CA ASP A 183 -10.91 16.71 25.00
C ASP A 183 -10.06 16.06 23.89
N ALA A 184 -10.65 15.84 22.72
CA ALA A 184 -9.95 15.26 21.58
C ALA A 184 -9.00 16.26 20.91
N ALA A 185 -9.42 17.53 20.79
CA ALA A 185 -8.57 18.60 20.25
C ALA A 185 -7.33 18.82 21.12
N GLU A 186 -7.50 18.91 22.43
CA GLU A 186 -6.40 19.03 23.41
C GLU A 186 -5.46 17.83 23.31
N LEU A 187 -5.99 16.61 23.32
CA LEU A 187 -5.18 15.40 23.24
C LEU A 187 -4.35 15.32 21.93
N PHE A 188 -4.90 15.79 20.80
CA PHE A 188 -4.13 15.83 19.55
C PHE A 188 -2.94 16.76 19.63
N VAL A 189 -3.12 17.95 20.22
CA VAL A 189 -2.05 18.94 20.35
C VAL A 189 -1.01 18.48 21.38
N ASP A 190 -1.44 17.97 22.53
CA ASP A 190 -0.55 17.39 23.55
C ASP A 190 0.30 16.24 22.97
N GLN A 191 -0.30 15.38 22.14
CA GLN A 191 0.42 14.30 21.46
C GLN A 191 1.54 14.85 20.55
N ARG A 192 1.30 15.96 19.86
CA ARG A 192 2.30 16.62 19.00
C ARG A 192 3.41 17.23 19.82
N GLU A 193 3.09 17.92 20.90
CA GLU A 193 4.12 18.48 21.81
C GLU A 193 5.00 17.39 22.41
N ILE A 194 4.41 16.29 22.90
CA ILE A 194 5.15 15.16 23.45
C ILE A 194 6.06 14.53 22.38
N LYS A 195 5.56 14.42 21.14
CA LYS A 195 6.35 13.92 20.01
C LYS A 195 7.52 14.85 19.70
N ALA A 196 7.29 16.15 19.59
CA ALA A 196 8.32 17.15 19.31
C ALA A 196 9.40 17.16 20.40
N GLN A 197 9.00 17.17 21.68
CA GLN A 197 9.93 17.08 22.83
C GLN A 197 10.78 15.80 22.79
N ARG A 198 10.18 14.68 22.36
CA ARG A 198 10.92 13.42 22.22
C ARG A 198 11.93 13.47 21.07
N GLU A 199 11.55 14.03 19.93
CA GLU A 199 12.42 14.16 18.76
C GLU A 199 13.59 15.12 19.04
N GLU A 200 13.34 16.25 19.69
CA GLU A 200 14.38 17.18 20.16
C GLU A 200 15.35 16.50 21.12
N ARG A 201 14.83 15.77 22.12
CA ARG A 201 15.66 15.02 23.07
C ARG A 201 16.56 14.01 22.36
N ILE A 202 16.02 13.26 21.40
CA ILE A 202 16.81 12.30 20.60
C ILE A 202 17.91 13.04 19.85
N ALA A 203 17.60 14.15 19.18
CA ALA A 203 18.58 14.93 18.43
C ALA A 203 19.72 15.46 19.33
N LEU A 204 19.38 15.93 20.54
CA LEU A 204 20.37 16.37 21.53
C LEU A 204 21.28 15.22 21.99
N ILE A 205 20.71 14.04 22.27
CA ILE A 205 21.50 12.84 22.60
C ILE A 205 22.44 12.50 21.45
N GLU A 206 21.95 12.44 20.21
CA GLU A 206 22.77 12.11 19.03
C GLU A 206 23.92 13.10 18.85
N SER A 207 23.66 14.40 19.04
CA SER A 207 24.68 15.45 18.95
C SER A 207 25.79 15.24 19.99
N ILE A 208 25.43 14.99 21.25
CA ILE A 208 26.41 14.74 22.32
C ILE A 208 27.18 13.45 22.06
N VAL A 209 26.48 12.38 21.66
CA VAL A 209 27.11 11.09 21.34
C VAL A 209 28.14 11.27 20.23
N ALA A 210 27.80 11.99 19.16
CA ALA A 210 28.71 12.26 18.04
C ALA A 210 29.92 13.11 18.45
N LEU A 211 29.73 14.18 19.25
CA LEU A 211 30.82 15.03 19.73
C LEU A 211 31.79 14.24 20.64
N ALA A 212 31.26 13.42 21.54
CA ALA A 212 32.08 12.65 22.48
C ALA A 212 32.74 11.43 21.81
N GLY A 213 32.02 10.73 20.93
CA GLY A 213 32.56 9.66 20.09
C GLY A 213 33.66 10.18 19.16
N GLY A 214 33.42 11.34 18.55
CA GLY A 214 34.37 12.13 17.74
C GLY A 214 35.50 12.77 18.55
N GLY A 215 35.51 12.64 19.88
CA GLY A 215 36.57 13.11 20.77
C GLY A 215 36.72 14.63 20.83
N ASN A 216 35.72 15.37 20.33
CA ASN A 216 35.62 16.82 20.44
C ASN A 216 35.34 17.25 21.89
N ILE A 217 34.70 16.38 22.68
CA ILE A 217 34.49 16.56 24.13
C ILE A 217 34.91 15.29 24.89
N SER A 218 35.30 15.45 26.15
CA SER A 218 35.65 14.35 27.03
C SER A 218 34.41 13.58 27.53
N LEU A 219 34.60 12.33 27.97
CA LEU A 219 33.51 11.52 28.52
C LEU A 219 32.84 12.17 29.75
N PRO A 220 33.57 12.75 30.72
CA PRO A 220 32.94 13.48 31.82
C PRO A 220 32.10 14.66 31.35
N GLN A 221 32.60 15.46 30.39
CA GLN A 221 31.83 16.58 29.81
C GLN A 221 30.55 16.10 29.12
N ALA A 222 30.61 14.98 28.38
CA ALA A 222 29.44 14.41 27.74
C ALA A 222 28.42 13.89 28.76
N GLN A 223 28.86 13.27 29.85
CA GLN A 223 27.99 12.82 30.94
C GLN A 223 27.30 14.00 31.64
N ASP A 224 28.03 15.09 31.87
CA ASP A 224 27.46 16.33 32.42
C ASP A 224 26.41 16.94 31.48
N SER A 225 26.68 16.98 30.17
CA SER A 225 25.71 17.47 29.17
C SER A 225 24.46 16.59 29.09
N LEU A 226 24.61 15.26 29.13
CA LEU A 226 23.48 14.32 29.15
C LEU A 226 22.64 14.47 30.43
N ALA A 227 23.27 14.75 31.57
CA ALA A 227 22.57 14.98 32.84
C ALA A 227 21.74 16.27 32.81
N GLN A 228 22.20 17.31 32.13
CA GLN A 228 21.48 18.58 31.99
C GLN A 228 20.19 18.47 31.15
N ILE A 229 20.11 17.52 30.21
CA ILE A 229 18.92 17.30 29.36
C ILE A 229 17.79 16.55 30.11
N GLY A 230 18.04 16.10 31.35
CA GLY A 230 17.01 15.46 32.19
C GLY A 230 16.68 14.04 31.74
N LEU A 231 17.64 13.32 31.17
CA LEU A 231 17.48 11.93 30.72
C LEU A 231 17.23 10.97 31.89
N THR A 232 16.49 9.89 31.62
CA THR A 232 16.37 8.78 32.55
C THR A 232 17.70 8.04 32.69
N VAL A 233 17.88 7.31 33.80
CA VAL A 233 19.08 6.49 34.04
C VAL A 233 19.36 5.52 32.89
N VAL A 234 18.30 4.96 32.30
CA VAL A 234 18.40 4.02 31.17
C VAL A 234 18.86 4.72 29.90
N GLU A 235 18.33 5.91 29.60
CA GLU A 235 18.73 6.71 28.44
C GLU A 235 20.19 7.15 28.55
N THR A 236 20.62 7.62 29.72
CA THR A 236 22.02 8.01 29.98
C THR A 236 22.97 6.83 29.80
N ALA A 237 22.65 5.66 30.37
CA ALA A 237 23.47 4.47 30.23
C ALA A 237 23.62 4.04 28.76
N ARG A 238 22.53 4.10 27.97
CA ARG A 238 22.57 3.80 26.53
C ARG A 238 23.41 4.82 25.76
N ALA A 239 23.26 6.10 26.04
CA ALA A 239 24.05 7.15 25.38
C ALA A 239 25.56 7.00 25.68
N VAL A 240 25.93 6.75 26.94
CA VAL A 240 27.33 6.50 27.35
C VAL A 240 27.90 5.25 26.66
N GLN A 241 27.14 4.15 26.59
CA GLN A 241 27.59 2.94 25.90
C GLN A 241 27.87 3.22 24.41
N ARG A 242 27.01 4.01 23.76
CA ARG A 242 27.21 4.40 22.35
C ARG A 242 28.45 5.27 22.16
N ILE A 243 28.70 6.20 23.08
CA ILE A 243 29.93 7.01 23.08
C ILE A 243 31.16 6.10 23.17
N LEU A 244 31.20 5.19 24.14
CA LEU A 244 32.31 4.25 24.32
C LEU A 244 32.52 3.41 23.06
N SER A 245 31.45 2.83 22.50
CA SER A 245 31.54 2.05 21.27
C SER A 245 32.06 2.86 20.07
N GLN A 246 31.68 4.13 19.95
CA GLN A 246 32.22 5.01 18.91
C GLN A 246 33.70 5.33 19.14
N ARG A 247 34.13 5.50 20.39
CA ARG A 247 35.53 5.73 20.73
C ARG A 247 36.39 4.49 20.50
N ASP A 248 35.93 3.31 20.91
CA ASP A 248 36.61 2.03 20.66
C ASP A 248 36.75 1.78 19.14
N SER A 249 35.78 2.23 18.34
CA SER A 249 35.89 2.16 16.87
C SER A 249 36.97 3.09 16.28
N ARG A 250 37.47 4.05 17.06
CA ARG A 250 38.62 4.92 16.70
C ARG A 250 39.95 4.33 17.13
N ASP A 251 39.98 3.34 18.01
CA ASP A 251 41.16 2.51 18.29
C ASP A 251 41.44 1.52 17.15
N ARG A 252 41.02 1.86 15.92
CA ARG A 252 41.44 1.16 14.70
C ARG A 252 42.95 1.22 14.63
N LEU A 253 43.55 0.06 14.85
CA LEU A 253 44.99 -0.14 14.69
C LEU A 253 45.37 0.22 13.25
N PRO A 254 46.57 0.81 13.03
CA PRO A 254 47.05 1.10 11.68
C PRO A 254 47.02 -0.17 10.82
N SER A 255 46.78 -0.02 9.51
CA SER A 255 46.80 -1.19 8.62
C SER A 255 48.18 -1.84 8.66
N ILE A 256 48.27 -3.14 8.37
CA ILE A 256 49.57 -3.84 8.33
C ILE A 256 50.56 -3.07 7.44
N ALA A 257 50.11 -2.59 6.27
CA ALA A 257 50.92 -1.81 5.35
C ALA A 257 51.46 -0.52 5.96
N ASP A 258 50.66 0.17 6.78
CA ASP A 258 51.09 1.39 7.48
C ASP A 258 52.04 1.04 8.63
N LEU A 259 51.79 -0.04 9.39
CA LEU A 259 52.73 -0.53 10.41
C LEU A 259 54.09 -0.87 9.81
N ARG A 260 54.13 -1.49 8.61
CA ARG A 260 55.41 -1.77 7.93
C ARG A 260 56.17 -0.50 7.61
N LYS A 261 55.48 0.53 7.12
CA LYS A 261 56.08 1.85 6.84
C LYS A 261 56.55 2.52 8.11
N MET A 262 55.75 2.48 9.18
CA MET A 262 56.11 3.04 10.47
C MET A 262 57.37 2.39 11.03
N LEU A 263 57.51 1.06 10.92
CA LEU A 263 58.71 0.34 11.35
C LEU A 263 59.92 0.66 10.46
N ALA A 264 59.73 0.76 9.14
CA ALA A 264 60.82 1.07 8.21
C ALA A 264 61.35 2.52 8.35
N GLU A 265 60.52 3.45 8.81
CA GLU A 265 60.87 4.85 9.06
C GLU A 265 61.28 5.10 10.54
N ASP A 266 61.52 4.04 11.33
CA ASP A 266 61.85 4.11 12.77
C ASP A 266 60.84 4.93 13.61
N ILE A 267 59.57 4.97 13.20
CA ILE A 267 58.48 5.64 13.93
C ILE A 267 57.98 4.79 15.11
N ILE A 268 58.08 3.47 14.99
CA ILE A 268 57.74 2.48 16.02
C ILE A 268 58.87 1.45 16.12
N ASP A 269 59.00 0.76 17.25
CA ASP A 269 59.99 -0.29 17.45
C ASP A 269 59.43 -1.70 17.17
N ASP A 270 60.33 -2.70 17.22
CA ASP A 270 60.03 -4.10 16.92
C ASP A 270 58.94 -4.66 17.88
N ASP A 271 58.96 -4.26 19.15
CA ASP A 271 58.02 -4.73 20.18
C ASP A 271 56.63 -4.13 19.96
N VAL A 272 56.55 -2.82 19.72
CA VAL A 272 55.29 -2.11 19.39
C VAL A 272 54.69 -2.66 18.11
N PHE A 273 55.50 -3.00 17.10
CA PHE A 273 55.00 -3.61 15.87
C PHE A 273 54.36 -4.99 16.13
N LEU A 274 55.03 -5.86 16.90
CA LEU A 274 54.53 -7.19 17.25
C LEU A 274 53.26 -7.13 18.09
N ASP A 275 53.23 -6.27 19.10
CA ASP A 275 52.06 -6.08 19.97
C ASP A 275 50.85 -5.54 19.20
N THR A 276 51.08 -4.62 18.25
CA THR A 276 50.01 -4.07 17.40
C THR A 276 49.46 -5.12 16.41
N LEU A 277 50.29 -6.02 15.89
CA LEU A 277 49.84 -7.14 15.06
C LEU A 277 48.96 -8.11 15.87
N LYS A 278 49.36 -8.43 17.10
CA LYS A 278 48.56 -9.28 17.99
C LYS A 278 47.21 -8.64 18.32
N ALA A 279 47.22 -7.34 18.64
CA ALA A 279 46.00 -6.58 18.88
C ALA A 279 45.09 -6.50 17.64
N SER A 280 45.65 -6.63 16.44
CA SER A 280 44.90 -6.68 15.17
C SER A 280 44.32 -8.07 14.86
N GLY A 281 44.48 -9.05 15.75
CA GLY A 281 43.91 -10.39 15.64
C GLY A 281 44.85 -11.50 15.14
N PHE A 282 46.15 -11.22 15.00
CA PHE A 282 47.15 -12.26 14.70
C PHE A 282 47.52 -13.05 15.96
N ASP A 283 47.59 -14.38 15.86
CA ASP A 283 48.18 -15.18 16.95
C ASP A 283 49.69 -14.97 17.05
N ASP A 284 50.30 -15.40 18.16
CA ASP A 284 51.73 -15.22 18.42
C ASP A 284 52.62 -15.78 17.29
N VAL A 285 52.19 -16.88 16.66
CA VAL A 285 52.96 -17.57 15.62
C VAL A 285 52.92 -16.78 14.31
N TRP A 286 51.75 -16.30 13.91
CA TRP A 286 51.59 -15.51 12.69
C TRP A 286 52.16 -14.10 12.84
N ALA A 287 52.05 -13.47 14.02
CA ALA A 287 52.69 -12.18 14.29
C ALA A 287 54.22 -12.26 14.15
N ALA A 288 54.84 -13.30 14.71
CA ALA A 288 56.29 -13.52 14.60
C ALA A 288 56.74 -13.82 13.15
N ARG A 289 55.94 -14.57 12.39
CA ARG A 289 56.21 -14.85 10.97
C ARG A 289 56.13 -13.59 10.11
N GLU A 290 55.11 -12.77 10.36
CA GLU A 290 54.89 -11.51 9.65
C GLU A 290 56.01 -10.51 9.94
N PHE A 291 56.42 -10.39 11.21
CA PHE A 291 57.58 -9.59 11.60
C PHE A 291 58.86 -10.07 10.89
N ARG A 292 59.12 -11.39 10.91
CA ARG A 292 60.28 -11.99 10.26
C ARG A 292 60.31 -11.74 8.74
N LEU A 293 59.14 -11.76 8.09
CA LEU A 293 59.01 -11.47 6.66
C LEU A 293 59.49 -10.05 6.32
N ILE A 294 59.33 -9.10 7.25
CA ILE A 294 59.57 -7.68 7.03
C ILE A 294 60.98 -7.26 7.46
N THR A 295 61.41 -7.70 8.65
CA THR A 295 62.69 -7.27 9.24
C THR A 295 63.84 -8.24 8.94
N GLY A 296 63.53 -9.48 8.55
CA GLY A 296 64.50 -10.55 8.42
C GLY A 296 65.08 -11.04 9.75
N LYS A 297 64.61 -10.51 10.89
CA LYS A 297 65.07 -10.87 12.23
C LYS A 297 64.24 -12.02 12.80
N GLU A 298 64.87 -12.89 13.59
CA GLU A 298 64.13 -13.83 14.44
C GLU A 298 63.69 -13.14 15.72
N VAL A 299 62.45 -13.42 16.14
CA VAL A 299 61.85 -13.05 17.43
C VAL A 299 61.92 -14.27 18.33
#